data_AF-E7FUG9-F1
#
_entry.id   AF-E7FUG9-F1
#
_cell.length_a   1.000
_cell.length_b   1.000
_cell.length_c   1.000
_cell.angle_alpha   90.00
_cell.angle_beta   90.00
_cell.angle_gamma   90.00
#
_symmetry.space_group_name_H-M   'P 1'
#
loop_
_entity.id
_entity.type
_entity.pdbx_description
1 polymer ?
#
loop_
_entity_poly.entity_id
_entity_poly.type
_entity_poly.pdbx_seq_one_letter_code
_entity_poly.pdbx_strand_id
1 'polypeptide(L)'
;MWKSNSNKERLIATMIIWVGASILYGILGQSETLAAIFGIICMGSTAYVWIARNDKPSDKVAKRDKPKKKHVEPDEREIPYAMTSLRYLGGGTINKEKNVPIIVTSKGLRYGNEFIPIENITATAIETQSQILSRISATRMLAFGVFSLAMPKRKQINQNFLTVDYDHGFQSTLIFEGKKIVKVNSALIKAKQTSKYLK
;
A
#
# COMPACT_ATOMS: atom_id res chain seq x y z
N MET A 1 -4.71 15.32 22.23
CA MET A 1 -3.55 15.56 21.34
C MET A 1 -3.92 16.61 20.31
N TRP A 2 -3.36 17.81 20.44
CA TRP A 2 -3.59 18.90 19.47
C TRP A 2 -2.84 18.61 18.17
N LYS A 3 -3.53 18.66 17.02
CA LYS A 3 -2.97 18.31 15.70
C LYS A 3 -2.97 19.54 14.80
N SER A 4 -1.88 20.30 14.87
CA SER A 4 -1.68 21.49 14.03
C SER A 4 -1.55 21.12 12.54
N ASN A 5 -2.23 21.87 11.67
CA ASN A 5 -2.36 21.56 10.24
C ASN A 5 -1.54 22.53 9.35
N SER A 6 -0.92 23.56 9.92
CA SER A 6 -0.19 24.61 9.19
C SER A 6 1.26 24.77 9.67
N ASN A 7 2.18 25.07 8.73
CA ASN A 7 3.59 25.35 9.08
C ASN A 7 3.72 26.61 9.96
N LYS A 8 2.79 27.58 9.85
CA LYS A 8 2.77 28.79 10.69
C LYS A 8 2.45 28.46 12.14
N GLU A 9 1.49 27.58 12.38
CA GLU A 9 1.13 27.11 13.73
C GLU A 9 2.27 26.33 14.39
N ARG A 10 3.07 25.60 13.61
CA ARG A 10 4.27 24.91 14.11
C ARG A 10 5.35 25.89 14.54
N LEU A 11 5.61 26.92 13.74
CA LEU A 11 6.56 27.98 14.09
C LEU A 11 6.13 28.69 15.38
N ILE A 12 4.84 28.99 15.50
CA ILE A 12 4.27 29.59 16.72
C ILE A 12 4.42 28.64 17.90
N ALA A 13 4.11 27.34 17.75
CA ALA A 13 4.27 26.36 18.82
C ALA A 13 5.73 26.19 19.25
N THR A 14 6.67 26.11 18.30
CA THR A 14 8.10 26.05 18.63
C THR A 14 8.59 27.32 19.30
N MET A 15 8.10 28.49 18.87
CA MET A 15 8.43 29.77 19.52
C MET A 15 7.90 29.81 20.95
N ILE A 16 6.67 29.35 21.21
CA ILE A 16 6.11 29.28 22.55
C ILE A 16 6.92 28.34 23.46
N ILE A 17 7.35 27.19 22.94
CA ILE A 17 8.20 26.25 23.69
C ILE A 17 9.54 26.89 24.06
N TRP A 18 10.20 27.56 23.11
CA TRP A 18 11.50 28.20 23.36
C TRP A 18 11.39 29.42 24.28
N VAL A 19 10.36 30.26 24.11
CA VAL A 19 10.12 31.41 24.99
C VAL A 19 9.79 30.94 26.41
N GLY A 20 8.94 29.92 26.56
CA GLY A 20 8.64 29.31 27.86
C GLY A 20 9.89 28.72 28.52
N ALA A 21 10.73 28.00 27.74
CA ALA A 21 11.99 27.45 28.22
C ALA A 21 12.98 28.54 28.66
N SER A 22 13.12 29.64 27.90
CA SER A 22 13.99 30.77 28.26
C SER A 22 13.54 31.48 29.53
N ILE A 23 12.23 31.65 29.74
CA ILE A 23 11.69 32.24 30.98
C ILE A 23 11.94 31.30 32.17
N LEU A 24 11.69 30.00 32.02
CA LEU A 24 11.99 28.99 33.04
C LEU A 24 13.49 28.94 33.37
N TYR A 25 14.36 29.06 32.37
CA TYR A 25 15.81 29.09 32.56
C TYR A 25 16.27 30.30 33.36
N GLY A 26 15.64 31.47 33.15
CA GLY A 26 15.91 32.68 33.93
C GLY A 26 15.45 32.58 35.39
N ILE A 27 14.44 31.77 35.68
CA ILE A 27 13.87 31.62 37.04
C ILE A 27 14.58 30.52 37.85
N LEU A 28 14.99 29.41 37.22
CA LEU A 28 15.46 28.22 37.95
C LEU A 28 16.94 28.23 38.39
N GLY A 29 17.72 29.23 37.99
CA GLY A 29 19.10 29.36 38.47
C GLY A 29 20.05 28.28 37.95
N GLN A 30 21.34 28.62 38.01
CA GLN A 30 22.46 28.17 37.20
C GLN A 30 22.97 26.73 37.48
N SER A 31 22.07 25.75 37.65
CA SER A 31 22.50 24.35 37.70
C SER A 31 22.68 23.80 36.28
N GLU A 32 23.95 23.66 35.87
CA GLU A 32 24.33 23.17 34.54
C GLU A 32 23.72 21.80 34.19
N THR A 33 23.41 21.00 35.21
CA THR A 33 22.78 19.68 35.06
C THR A 33 21.30 19.77 34.72
N LEU A 34 20.51 20.65 35.36
CA LEU A 34 19.10 20.84 35.02
C LEU A 34 18.96 21.51 33.65
N ALA A 35 19.84 22.46 33.33
CA ALA A 35 19.94 23.07 32.02
C ALA A 35 20.08 22.02 30.89
N ALA A 36 20.97 21.05 31.08
CA ALA A 36 21.19 19.97 30.11
C ALA A 36 19.95 19.07 29.95
N ILE A 37 19.30 18.69 31.05
CA ILE A 37 18.09 17.85 31.02
C ILE A 37 16.94 18.57 30.32
N PHE A 38 16.71 19.85 30.60
CA PHE A 38 15.69 20.65 29.92
C PHE A 38 16.00 20.85 28.43
N GLY A 39 17.28 21.02 28.07
CA GLY A 39 17.72 21.07 26.68
C GLY A 39 17.39 19.80 25.91
N ILE A 40 17.64 18.61 26.51
CA ILE A 40 17.32 17.31 25.91
C ILE A 40 15.81 17.14 25.75
N ILE A 41 15.00 17.54 26.74
CA ILE A 41 13.54 17.46 26.66
C ILE A 41 12.98 18.40 25.58
N CYS A 42 13.54 19.62 25.44
CA CYS A 42 13.13 20.58 24.42
C CYS A 42 13.54 20.11 23.02
N MET A 43 14.74 19.54 22.86
CA MET A 43 15.19 18.93 21.60
C MET A 43 14.33 17.71 21.24
N GLY A 44 14.00 16.85 22.20
CA GLY A 44 13.10 15.71 21.98
C GLY A 44 11.69 16.15 21.56
N SER A 45 11.15 17.20 22.20
CA SER A 45 9.83 17.74 21.87
C SER A 45 9.78 18.40 20.50
N THR A 46 10.82 19.17 20.14
CA THR A 46 10.93 19.79 18.80
C THR A 46 11.15 18.75 17.71
N ALA A 47 12.00 17.75 17.97
CA ALA A 47 12.17 16.59 17.09
C ALA A 47 10.86 15.81 16.94
N TYR A 48 10.09 15.61 18.00
CA TYR A 48 8.79 14.94 17.93
C TYR A 48 7.77 15.72 17.09
N VAL A 49 7.67 17.05 17.26
CA VAL A 49 6.80 17.91 16.44
C VAL A 49 7.19 17.87 14.96
N TRP A 50 8.47 17.71 14.65
CA TRP A 50 8.97 17.61 13.28
C TRP A 50 8.87 16.20 12.68
N ILE A 51 9.23 15.15 13.42
CA ILE A 51 9.27 13.74 13.01
C ILE A 51 7.88 13.13 12.92
N ALA A 52 6.91 13.58 13.74
CA ALA A 52 5.51 13.13 13.67
C ALA A 52 4.80 13.49 12.33
N ARG A 53 5.54 14.00 11.33
CA ARG A 53 5.07 14.18 9.95
C ARG A 53 5.71 13.24 8.91
N ASN A 54 6.72 12.43 9.23
CA ASN A 54 7.25 11.46 8.25
C ASN A 54 6.27 10.29 7.98
N ASP A 55 5.22 10.15 8.77
CA ASP A 55 4.14 9.16 8.57
C ASP A 55 2.95 9.66 7.72
N LYS A 56 3.09 10.78 7.01
CA LYS A 56 2.15 11.10 5.92
C LYS A 56 2.89 11.37 4.62
N PRO A 57 2.54 10.66 3.52
CA PRO A 57 3.01 11.03 2.20
C PRO A 57 2.60 12.48 1.93
N SER A 58 3.55 13.23 1.38
CA SER A 58 3.47 14.65 1.06
C SER A 58 2.29 14.98 0.14
N ASP A 59 1.14 15.29 0.72
CA ASP A 59 0.10 16.09 0.07
C ASP A 59 0.44 17.57 0.27
N LYS A 60 1.29 18.10 -0.62
CA LYS A 60 1.11 19.40 -1.29
C LYS A 60 2.32 19.76 -2.16
N VAL A 61 2.09 19.70 -3.47
CA VAL A 61 2.45 20.75 -4.44
C VAL A 61 3.93 21.10 -4.51
N ALA A 62 4.72 20.21 -5.11
CA ALA A 62 5.75 20.66 -6.04
C ALA A 62 5.04 21.00 -7.35
N LYS A 63 4.78 22.29 -7.59
CA LYS A 63 4.67 22.83 -8.96
C LYS A 63 6.06 22.69 -9.57
N ARG A 64 6.41 21.48 -10.02
CA ARG A 64 7.52 21.22 -10.90
C ARG A 64 6.90 20.64 -12.16
N ASP A 65 7.27 21.23 -13.29
CA ASP A 65 6.66 21.05 -14.59
C ASP A 65 6.16 19.63 -14.80
N LYS A 66 4.86 19.51 -15.09
CA LYS A 66 4.25 18.26 -15.50
C LYS A 66 5.16 17.66 -16.59
N PRO A 67 5.88 16.53 -16.38
CA PRO A 67 6.21 15.74 -17.54
C PRO A 67 4.85 15.39 -18.14
N LYS A 68 4.65 15.82 -19.40
CA LYS A 68 3.45 15.57 -20.21
C LYS A 68 2.82 14.27 -19.74
N LYS A 69 1.56 14.37 -19.26
CA LYS A 69 0.69 13.21 -19.09
C LYS A 69 0.83 12.39 -20.37
N LYS A 70 1.62 11.32 -20.35
CA LYS A 70 1.33 10.18 -21.20
C LYS A 70 0.09 9.58 -20.57
N HIS A 71 -1.04 10.17 -20.95
CA HIS A 71 -2.25 9.39 -21.09
C HIS A 71 -1.81 8.24 -22.00
N VAL A 72 -1.45 7.11 -21.40
CA VAL A 72 -1.57 5.85 -22.12
C VAL A 72 -3.08 5.69 -22.17
N GLU A 73 -3.63 6.34 -23.18
CA GLU A 73 -4.90 6.04 -23.80
C GLU A 73 -5.07 4.52 -23.70
N PRO A 74 -6.15 4.02 -23.06
CA PRO A 74 -6.44 2.61 -23.17
C PRO A 74 -6.52 2.34 -24.65
N ASP A 75 -5.55 1.59 -25.19
CA ASP A 75 -5.48 1.19 -26.59
C ASP A 75 -6.89 0.80 -27.03
N GLU A 76 -7.50 1.67 -27.84
CA GLU A 76 -8.96 1.86 -27.97
C GLU A 76 -9.63 0.72 -28.78
N ARG A 77 -9.01 -0.46 -28.78
CA ARG A 77 -9.38 -1.61 -29.62
C ARG A 77 -9.43 -2.95 -28.89
N GLU A 78 -9.25 -2.99 -27.57
CA GLU A 78 -9.35 -4.24 -26.82
C GLU A 78 -10.52 -4.22 -25.83
N ILE A 79 -11.58 -4.95 -26.17
CA ILE A 79 -12.74 -5.14 -25.32
C ILE A 79 -12.29 -5.95 -24.08
N PRO A 80 -12.38 -5.40 -22.86
CA PRO A 80 -11.95 -6.13 -21.66
C PRO A 80 -12.88 -7.31 -21.40
N TYR A 81 -12.32 -8.49 -21.16
CA TYR A 81 -13.08 -9.69 -20.80
C TYR A 81 -13.82 -9.52 -19.46
N ALA A 82 -13.23 -8.78 -18.53
CA ALA A 82 -13.87 -8.40 -17.28
C ALA A 82 -13.30 -7.10 -16.71
N MET A 83 -14.18 -6.28 -16.13
CA MET A 83 -13.83 -5.10 -15.35
C MET A 83 -14.59 -5.12 -14.02
N THR A 84 -13.89 -5.12 -12.90
CA THR A 84 -14.49 -5.10 -11.56
C THR A 84 -13.53 -4.56 -10.52
N SER A 85 -14.03 -4.05 -9.40
CA SER A 85 -13.21 -3.79 -8.21
C SER A 85 -13.15 -5.04 -7.32
N LEU A 86 -11.95 -5.45 -6.88
CA LEU A 86 -11.77 -6.44 -5.82
C LEU A 86 -10.87 -5.87 -4.72
N ARG A 87 -10.96 -6.43 -3.52
CA ARG A 87 -10.07 -6.09 -2.42
C ARG A 87 -8.75 -6.80 -2.62
N TYR A 88 -7.68 -6.04 -2.80
CA TYR A 88 -6.32 -6.55 -2.85
C TYR A 88 -5.81 -6.81 -1.43
N LEU A 89 -5.26 -8.00 -1.20
CA LEU A 89 -4.82 -8.44 0.11
C LEU A 89 -3.30 -8.56 0.23
N GLY A 90 -2.57 -8.80 -0.87
CA GLY A 90 -1.11 -8.82 -0.84
C GLY A 90 -0.47 -9.56 -2.01
N GLY A 91 0.87 -9.63 -1.98
CA GLY A 91 1.69 -10.44 -2.89
C GLY A 91 2.21 -9.74 -4.16
N GLY A 92 1.96 -8.43 -4.30
CA GLY A 92 2.45 -7.59 -5.40
C GLY A 92 2.91 -6.20 -4.93
N THR A 93 3.18 -5.30 -5.88
CA THR A 93 3.84 -4.00 -5.65
C THR A 93 2.97 -2.98 -4.91
N ILE A 94 1.68 -3.27 -4.73
CA ILE A 94 0.76 -2.33 -4.08
C ILE A 94 0.97 -2.33 -2.57
N ASN A 95 1.28 -1.14 -2.05
CA ASN A 95 1.36 -0.91 -0.61
C ASN A 95 -0.04 -0.92 0.03
N LYS A 96 -0.22 -1.84 0.98
CA LYS A 96 -1.40 -2.03 1.84
C LYS A 96 -2.65 -2.58 1.14
N GLU A 97 -3.52 -3.20 1.95
CA GLU A 97 -4.81 -3.70 1.50
C GLU A 97 -5.72 -2.55 1.06
N LYS A 98 -6.30 -2.66 -0.14
CA LYS A 98 -7.28 -1.70 -0.65
C LYS A 98 -8.13 -2.28 -1.76
N ASN A 99 -9.28 -1.67 -2.00
CA ASN A 99 -10.07 -1.97 -3.18
C ASN A 99 -9.37 -1.42 -4.43
N VAL A 100 -9.07 -2.32 -5.38
CA VAL A 100 -8.41 -1.98 -6.64
C VAL A 100 -9.31 -2.33 -7.82
N PRO A 101 -9.38 -1.47 -8.84
CA PRO A 101 -10.01 -1.84 -10.10
C PRO A 101 -9.12 -2.87 -10.80
N ILE A 102 -9.75 -3.95 -11.25
CA ILE A 102 -9.17 -5.04 -11.99
C ILE A 102 -9.78 -5.04 -13.38
N ILE A 103 -8.91 -5.05 -14.38
CA ILE A 103 -9.26 -5.13 -15.80
C ILE A 103 -8.50 -6.31 -16.38
N VAL A 104 -9.23 -7.26 -16.96
CA VAL A 104 -8.66 -8.41 -17.66
C VAL A 104 -8.79 -8.17 -19.16
N THR A 105 -7.65 -8.16 -19.83
CA THR A 105 -7.53 -7.97 -21.28
C THR A 105 -6.88 -9.21 -21.90
N SER A 106 -6.96 -9.39 -23.22
CA SER A 106 -6.24 -10.44 -23.96
C SER A 106 -4.74 -10.46 -23.67
N LYS A 107 -4.14 -9.27 -23.51
CA LYS A 107 -2.72 -9.10 -23.21
C LYS A 107 -2.33 -9.41 -21.76
N GLY A 108 -3.25 -9.34 -20.80
CA GLY A 108 -2.89 -9.51 -19.38
C GLY A 108 -3.89 -8.98 -18.36
N LEU A 109 -3.43 -8.96 -17.10
CA LEU A 109 -4.17 -8.52 -15.93
C LEU A 109 -3.67 -7.15 -15.49
N ARG A 110 -4.56 -6.16 -15.44
CA ARG A 110 -4.28 -4.86 -14.83
C ARG A 110 -4.96 -4.76 -13.47
N TYR A 111 -4.21 -4.35 -12.44
CA TYR A 111 -4.73 -4.12 -11.11
C TYR A 111 -4.21 -2.78 -10.58
N GLY A 112 -5.10 -1.79 -10.47
CA GLY A 112 -4.70 -0.40 -10.20
C GLY A 112 -3.81 0.16 -11.32
N ASN A 113 -2.57 0.53 -10.97
CA ASN A 113 -1.57 1.08 -11.91
C ASN A 113 -0.60 0.03 -12.44
N GLU A 114 -0.65 -1.19 -11.92
CA GLU A 114 0.25 -2.27 -12.30
C GLU A 114 -0.37 -3.15 -13.39
N PHE A 115 0.48 -3.70 -14.26
CA PHE A 115 0.07 -4.58 -15.35
C PHE A 115 0.94 -5.84 -15.35
N ILE A 116 0.30 -7.01 -15.40
CA ILE A 116 0.96 -8.30 -15.52
C ILE A 116 0.59 -8.89 -16.88
N PRO A 117 1.56 -9.09 -17.78
CA PRO A 117 1.36 -9.78 -19.05
C PRO A 117 0.79 -11.18 -18.84
N ILE A 118 -0.12 -11.62 -19.72
CA ILE A 118 -0.77 -12.94 -19.63
C ILE A 118 0.24 -14.09 -19.69
N GLU A 119 1.35 -13.89 -20.40
CA GLU A 119 2.47 -14.82 -20.51
C GLU A 119 3.19 -15.07 -19.18
N ASN A 120 3.21 -14.06 -18.31
CA ASN A 120 3.82 -14.15 -16.99
C ASN A 120 2.89 -14.81 -15.97
N ILE A 121 1.60 -15.01 -16.30
CA ILE A 121 0.63 -15.64 -15.40
C ILE A 121 0.74 -17.17 -15.50
N THR A 122 1.36 -17.77 -14.50
CA THR A 122 1.58 -19.21 -14.41
C THR A 122 0.31 -19.96 -14.08
N ALA A 123 -0.45 -19.52 -13.06
CA ALA A 123 -1.67 -20.18 -12.63
C ALA A 123 -2.67 -19.21 -12.01
N THR A 124 -3.95 -19.54 -12.10
CA THR A 124 -5.04 -18.82 -11.45
C THR A 124 -5.97 -19.81 -10.79
N ALA A 125 -6.29 -19.61 -9.50
CA ALA A 125 -7.15 -20.51 -8.76
C ALA A 125 -8.10 -19.74 -7.84
N ILE A 126 -9.23 -20.38 -7.52
CA ILE A 126 -10.11 -19.91 -6.47
C ILE A 126 -9.92 -20.86 -5.31
N GLU A 127 -9.36 -20.35 -4.23
CA GLU A 127 -8.90 -21.15 -3.10
C GLU A 127 -9.50 -20.61 -1.81
N THR A 128 -9.69 -21.50 -0.85
CA THR A 128 -10.03 -21.12 0.51
C THR A 128 -8.79 -20.63 1.25
N GLN A 129 -8.99 -19.89 2.34
CA GLN A 129 -7.89 -19.46 3.21
C GLN A 129 -6.97 -20.62 3.63
N SER A 130 -7.55 -21.76 3.99
CA SER A 130 -6.76 -22.91 4.46
C SER A 130 -5.89 -23.50 3.36
N GLN A 131 -6.37 -23.53 2.11
CA GLN A 131 -5.61 -24.02 0.95
C GLN A 131 -4.47 -23.07 0.58
N ILE A 132 -4.71 -21.76 0.70
CA ILE A 132 -3.70 -20.73 0.48
C ILE A 132 -2.58 -20.86 1.51
N LEU A 133 -2.92 -20.98 2.81
CA LEU A 133 -1.93 -21.11 3.87
C LEU A 133 -1.15 -22.43 3.81
N SER A 134 -1.75 -23.52 3.36
CA SER A 134 -1.03 -24.80 3.23
C SER A 134 -0.07 -24.84 2.04
N ARG A 135 -0.34 -24.08 0.98
CA ARG A 135 0.48 -24.03 -0.24
C ARG A 135 1.61 -23.00 -0.19
N ILE A 136 1.46 -21.94 0.59
CA ILE A 136 2.43 -20.84 0.66
C ILE A 136 3.56 -21.19 1.63
N SER A 137 4.81 -21.15 1.15
CA SER A 137 6.00 -21.33 2.00
C SER A 137 6.20 -20.15 2.96
N ALA A 138 6.89 -20.36 4.08
CA ALA A 138 7.18 -19.31 5.08
C ALA A 138 7.79 -18.05 4.46
N THR A 139 8.67 -18.20 3.46
CA THR A 139 9.27 -17.08 2.72
C THR A 139 8.24 -16.28 1.92
N ARG A 140 7.24 -16.95 1.31
CA ARG A 140 6.15 -16.27 0.62
C ARG A 140 5.18 -15.64 1.62
N MET A 141 4.93 -16.25 2.78
CA MET A 141 4.13 -15.63 3.86
C MET A 141 4.72 -14.28 4.31
N LEU A 142 6.04 -14.17 4.36
CA LEU A 142 6.71 -12.88 4.65
C LEU A 142 6.45 -11.83 3.57
N ALA A 143 6.45 -12.22 2.29
CA ALA A 143 6.10 -11.32 1.18
C ALA A 143 4.64 -10.88 1.20
N PHE A 144 3.75 -11.69 1.76
CA PHE A 144 2.35 -11.34 2.02
C PHE A 144 2.16 -10.42 3.24
N GLY A 145 3.21 -10.25 4.07
CA GLY A 145 3.22 -9.33 5.20
C GLY A 145 1.98 -9.45 6.09
N VAL A 146 1.33 -8.31 6.30
CA VAL A 146 0.17 -8.09 7.19
C VAL A 146 -1.02 -9.00 6.86
N PHE A 147 -1.08 -9.64 5.69
CA PHE A 147 -2.09 -10.65 5.37
C PHE A 147 -2.10 -11.83 6.36
N SER A 148 -0.92 -12.26 6.82
CA SER A 148 -0.79 -13.31 7.85
C SER A 148 -1.22 -12.84 9.25
N LEU A 149 -1.12 -11.53 9.53
CA LEU A 149 -1.35 -10.93 10.86
C LEU A 149 -2.73 -10.27 11.02
N ALA A 150 -3.33 -9.78 9.94
CA ALA A 150 -4.62 -9.07 9.91
C ALA A 150 -5.77 -9.95 9.42
N MET A 151 -5.52 -11.21 9.05
CA MET A 151 -6.59 -12.16 8.76
C MET A 151 -7.43 -12.37 10.02
N PRO A 152 -8.68 -11.85 10.06
CA PRO A 152 -9.47 -11.93 11.26
C PRO A 152 -9.78 -13.41 11.53
N LYS A 153 -9.48 -13.87 12.74
CA LYS A 153 -9.92 -15.17 13.31
C LYS A 153 -11.45 -15.40 13.27
N ARG A 154 -12.24 -14.49 12.66
CA ARG A 154 -13.70 -14.53 12.63
C ARG A 154 -14.20 -15.44 11.51
N LYS A 155 -14.47 -16.69 11.89
CA LYS A 155 -15.47 -17.62 11.35
C LYS A 155 -16.37 -17.06 10.24
N GLN A 156 -15.87 -16.98 9.01
CA GLN A 156 -16.73 -17.11 7.83
C GLN A 156 -16.26 -18.37 7.11
N ILE A 157 -17.06 -19.42 7.27
CA ILE A 157 -16.71 -20.81 6.97
C ILE A 157 -16.43 -21.03 5.46
N ASN A 158 -16.75 -20.07 4.58
CA ASN A 158 -16.59 -20.18 3.13
C ASN A 158 -16.16 -18.85 2.45
N GLN A 159 -15.08 -18.23 2.89
CA GLN A 159 -14.47 -17.14 2.12
C GLN A 159 -13.53 -17.71 1.05
N ASN A 160 -13.91 -17.51 -0.21
CA ASN A 160 -13.10 -17.84 -1.37
C ASN A 160 -12.25 -16.63 -1.76
N PHE A 161 -11.01 -16.90 -2.13
CA PHE A 161 -10.03 -15.91 -2.58
C PHE A 161 -9.58 -16.26 -3.99
N LEU A 162 -9.25 -15.25 -4.78
CA LEU A 162 -8.61 -15.43 -6.07
C LEU A 162 -7.10 -15.33 -5.89
N THR A 163 -6.40 -16.40 -6.23
CA THR A 163 -4.94 -16.42 -6.30
C THR A 163 -4.48 -16.34 -7.75
N VAL A 164 -3.50 -15.49 -8.02
CA VAL A 164 -2.89 -15.33 -9.34
C VAL A 164 -1.39 -15.49 -9.17
N ASP A 165 -0.87 -16.63 -9.59
CA ASP A 165 0.57 -16.91 -9.60
C ASP A 165 1.18 -16.32 -10.87
N TYR A 166 2.20 -15.49 -10.71
CA TYR A 166 2.90 -14.86 -11.82
C TYR A 166 4.41 -14.83 -11.58
N ASP A 167 5.17 -14.81 -12.67
CA ASP A 167 6.62 -14.67 -12.63
C ASP A 167 7.04 -13.30 -13.17
N HIS A 168 7.80 -12.57 -12.36
CA HIS A 168 8.40 -11.30 -12.73
C HIS A 168 9.85 -11.24 -12.23
N GLY A 169 10.60 -12.32 -12.46
CA GLY A 169 11.96 -12.56 -11.96
C GLY A 169 11.98 -13.38 -10.66
N PHE A 170 10.88 -13.39 -9.92
CA PHE A 170 10.62 -14.30 -8.81
C PHE A 170 9.15 -14.72 -8.83
N GLN A 171 8.89 -16.00 -8.53
CA GLN A 171 7.52 -16.52 -8.42
C GLN A 171 6.76 -15.83 -7.29
N SER A 172 5.76 -15.04 -7.67
CA SER A 172 4.92 -14.25 -6.79
C SER A 172 3.46 -14.67 -6.97
N THR A 173 2.65 -14.48 -5.93
CA THR A 173 1.25 -14.86 -5.94
C THR A 173 0.44 -13.66 -5.47
N LEU A 174 -0.47 -13.14 -6.29
CA LEU A 174 -1.41 -12.10 -5.86
C LEU A 174 -2.63 -12.73 -5.20
N ILE A 175 -3.15 -12.08 -4.16
CA ILE A 175 -4.37 -12.52 -3.50
C ILE A 175 -5.42 -11.41 -3.54
N PHE A 176 -6.61 -11.77 -4.03
CA PHE A 176 -7.77 -10.89 -4.07
C PHE A 176 -8.98 -11.52 -3.35
N GLU A 177 -9.77 -10.67 -2.72
CA GLU A 177 -11.05 -11.01 -2.09
C GLU A 177 -12.19 -10.21 -2.73
N GLY A 178 -13.35 -10.86 -2.90
CA GLY A 178 -14.58 -10.17 -3.25
C GLY A 178 -15.61 -11.04 -3.95
N LYS A 179 -16.81 -10.49 -4.14
CA LYS A 179 -17.96 -11.23 -4.71
C LYS A 179 -17.79 -11.62 -6.18
N LYS A 180 -16.92 -10.93 -6.92
CA LYS A 180 -16.75 -11.08 -8.38
C LYS A 180 -15.48 -11.86 -8.77
N ILE A 181 -14.85 -12.57 -7.84
CA ILE A 181 -13.64 -13.37 -8.09
C ILE A 181 -13.82 -14.42 -9.19
N VAL A 182 -15.00 -15.06 -9.26
CA VAL A 182 -15.31 -16.09 -10.28
C VAL A 182 -15.30 -15.49 -11.69
N LYS A 183 -15.83 -14.26 -11.83
CA LYS A 183 -15.85 -13.54 -13.12
C LYS A 183 -14.43 -13.19 -13.57
N VAL A 184 -13.57 -12.76 -12.65
CA VAL A 184 -12.17 -12.43 -12.96
C VAL A 184 -11.38 -13.69 -13.31
N ASN A 185 -11.54 -14.78 -12.54
CA ASN A 185 -10.86 -16.04 -12.81
C ASN A 185 -11.22 -16.61 -14.20
N SER A 186 -12.52 -16.65 -14.51
CA SER A 186 -12.99 -17.13 -15.82
C SER A 186 -12.51 -16.25 -16.97
N ALA A 187 -12.44 -14.92 -16.78
CA ALA A 187 -11.85 -14.01 -17.76
C ALA A 187 -10.34 -14.27 -17.97
N LEU A 188 -9.59 -14.54 -16.90
CA LEU A 188 -8.16 -14.86 -16.99
C LEU A 188 -7.90 -16.19 -17.70
N ILE A 189 -8.71 -17.22 -17.39
CA ILE A 189 -8.64 -18.51 -18.09
C ILE A 189 -8.90 -18.33 -19.58
N LYS A 190 -9.93 -17.55 -19.95
CA LYS A 190 -10.24 -17.23 -21.35
C LYS A 190 -9.11 -16.47 -22.04
N ALA A 191 -8.55 -15.46 -21.38
CA ALA A 191 -7.42 -14.69 -21.91
C ALA A 191 -6.19 -15.59 -22.16
N LYS A 192 -5.88 -16.49 -21.23
CA LYS A 192 -4.77 -17.45 -21.33
C LYS A 192 -4.97 -18.50 -22.43
N GLN A 193 -6.20 -19.00 -22.57
CA GLN A 193 -6.52 -19.91 -23.68
C GLN A 193 -6.35 -19.20 -25.01
N THR A 194 -6.90 -18.00 -25.16
CA THR A 194 -6.83 -17.21 -26.39
C THR A 194 -5.37 -16.90 -26.78
N SER A 195 -4.52 -16.52 -25.82
CA SER A 195 -3.11 -16.24 -26.11
C SER A 195 -2.31 -17.47 -26.57
N LYS A 196 -2.69 -18.68 -26.11
CA LYS A 196 -2.05 -19.92 -26.51
C LYS A 196 -2.31 -20.28 -27.98
N TYR A 197 -3.45 -19.88 -28.54
CA TYR A 197 -3.83 -20.13 -29.93
C TYR A 197 -3.34 -19.04 -30.91
N LEU A 198 -2.82 -17.92 -30.40
CA LEU A 198 -2.30 -16.80 -31.19
C LEU A 198 -0.77 -16.85 -31.37
N LYS A 199 -0.11 -17.89 -30.88
CA LYS A 199 1.32 -18.20 -31.11
C LYS A 199 1.45 -19.28 -32.16
#